data_AF-A0AB38U690-F1
#
_entry.id   AF-A0AB38U690-F1
#
_cell.length_a   1.000
_cell.length_b   1.000
_cell.length_c   1.000
_cell.angle_alpha   90.00
_cell.angle_beta   90.00
_cell.angle_gamma   90.00
#
_symmetry.space_group_name_H-M   'P 1'
#
loop_
_entity.id
_entity.type
_entity.pdbx_description
1 polymer ?
#
loop_
_entity_poly.entity_id
_entity_poly.type
_entity_poly.pdbx_seq_one_letter_code
_entity_poly.pdbx_strand_id
1 'polypeptide(L)'
;MSDDLSHYIPSRLDDPEKFLFFRKDVAAIGLGGTIVGVVLGYTLLGLVVGVALAAAWQKFSSGQHPGMSTHVVYWVMGGIKVKKLPPSDIRELNG
;
A
#
# COMPACT_ATOMS: atom_id res chain seq x y z
N MET A 1 -12.13 -35.22 -5.81
CA MET A 1 -11.54 -34.81 -7.09
C MET A 1 -10.35 -33.95 -6.70
N SER A 2 -9.14 -34.49 -6.79
CA SER A 2 -7.92 -33.78 -6.40
C SER A 2 -7.48 -32.98 -7.61
N ASP A 3 -7.56 -31.65 -7.53
CA ASP A 3 -7.14 -30.81 -8.65
C ASP A 3 -5.62 -30.91 -8.82
N ASP A 4 -5.20 -31.41 -9.98
CA ASP A 4 -3.79 -31.45 -10.39
C ASP A 4 -3.34 -30.03 -10.74
N LEU A 5 -2.69 -29.37 -9.76
CA LEU A 5 -2.23 -27.98 -9.82
C LEU A 5 -0.87 -27.83 -10.54
N SER A 6 -0.30 -28.91 -11.09
CA SER A 6 1.04 -28.90 -11.71
C SER A 6 1.20 -27.91 -12.86
N HIS A 7 0.10 -27.50 -13.51
CA HIS A 7 0.08 -26.53 -14.61
C HIS A 7 -0.76 -25.27 -14.33
N TYR A 8 -1.24 -25.08 -13.09
CA TYR A 8 -2.06 -23.91 -12.75
C TYR A 8 -1.18 -22.67 -12.56
N ILE A 9 -1.37 -21.66 -13.43
CA ILE A 9 -0.73 -20.35 -13.28
C ILE A 9 -1.64 -19.45 -12.42
N PRO A 10 -1.18 -18.98 -11.25
CA PRO A 10 -2.01 -18.14 -10.38
C PRO A 10 -2.33 -16.80 -11.04
N SER A 11 -3.61 -16.54 -11.29
CA SER A 11 -4.06 -15.29 -11.94
C SER A 11 -4.23 -14.10 -10.98
N ARG A 12 -3.99 -14.29 -9.68
CA ARG A 12 -4.24 -13.28 -8.62
C ARG A 12 -2.97 -12.78 -7.94
N LEU A 13 -1.80 -13.04 -8.52
CA LEU A 13 -0.55 -12.53 -7.98
C LEU A 13 -0.51 -10.99 -7.99
N ASP A 14 -1.15 -10.38 -8.99
CA ASP A 14 -1.20 -8.93 -9.17
C ASP A 14 -2.46 -8.27 -8.57
N ASP A 15 -3.32 -9.03 -7.89
CA ASP A 15 -4.49 -8.47 -7.23
C ASP A 15 -4.03 -7.49 -6.13
N PRO A 16 -4.61 -6.29 -6.05
CA PRO A 16 -4.22 -5.33 -5.04
C PRO A 16 -4.51 -5.88 -3.65
N GLU A 17 -3.52 -5.81 -2.77
CA GLU A 17 -3.65 -6.35 -1.42
C GLU A 17 -4.76 -5.64 -0.63
N LYS A 18 -5.52 -6.44 0.13
CA LYS A 18 -6.73 -6.00 0.83
C LYS A 18 -6.51 -6.01 2.34
N PHE A 19 -7.07 -5.01 3.00
CA PHE A 19 -7.31 -4.99 4.44
C PHE A 19 -8.81 -5.11 4.68
N LEU A 20 -9.25 -6.26 5.21
CA LEU A 20 -10.67 -6.64 5.28
C LEU A 20 -11.32 -6.56 3.89
N PHE A 21 -12.27 -5.64 3.69
CA PHE A 21 -13.00 -5.45 2.43
C PHE A 21 -12.41 -4.32 1.57
N PHE A 22 -11.46 -3.55 2.10
CA PHE A 22 -10.88 -2.38 1.44
C PHE A 22 -9.49 -2.69 0.91
N ARG A 23 -9.03 -1.91 -0.07
CA ARG A 23 -7.63 -1.93 -0.48
C ARG A 23 -6.75 -1.37 0.66
N LYS A 24 -5.57 -1.96 0.89
CA LYS A 24 -4.72 -1.64 2.07
C LYS A 24 -4.47 -0.16 2.32
N ASP A 25 -4.23 0.59 1.25
CA ASP A 25 -3.81 1.98 1.22
C ASP A 25 -4.99 2.90 1.49
N VAL A 26 -6.14 2.59 0.90
CA VAL A 26 -7.42 3.25 1.19
C VAL A 26 -7.80 3.06 2.65
N ALA A 27 -7.67 1.83 3.17
CA ALA A 27 -7.90 1.53 4.58
C ALA A 27 -6.94 2.28 5.50
N ALA A 28 -5.64 2.29 5.17
CA ALA A 28 -4.61 2.97 5.95
C ALA A 28 -4.86 4.49 6.03
N ILE A 29 -5.25 5.13 4.92
CA ILE A 29 -5.57 6.57 4.88
C ILE A 29 -6.82 6.87 5.73
N GLY A 30 -7.89 6.09 5.55
CA GLY A 30 -9.14 6.30 6.28
C GLY A 30 -8.99 6.08 7.79
N LEU A 31 -8.35 4.98 8.17
CA LEU A 31 -8.05 4.67 9.57
C LEU A 31 -7.05 5.67 10.17
N GLY A 32 -6.01 6.03 9.42
CA GLY A 32 -5.02 7.02 9.86
C GLY A 32 -5.65 8.37 10.17
N GLY A 33 -6.49 8.90 9.29
CA GLY A 33 -7.23 10.15 9.52
C GLY A 33 -8.16 10.07 10.75
N THR A 34 -8.84 8.92 10.93
CA THR A 34 -9.71 8.70 12.09
C THR A 34 -8.91 8.66 13.39
N ILE A 35 -7.79 7.94 13.42
CA ILE A 35 -6.89 7.85 14.59
C ILE A 35 -6.36 9.23 14.96
N VAL A 36 -5.91 10.01 13.98
CA VAL A 36 -5.45 11.39 14.20
C VAL A 36 -6.57 12.25 14.80
N GLY A 37 -7.80 12.13 14.30
CA GLY A 37 -8.97 12.81 14.87
C GLY A 37 -9.21 12.45 16.33
N VAL A 38 -9.14 11.17 16.68
CA VAL A 38 -9.30 10.68 18.06
C VAL A 38 -8.21 11.26 18.96
N VAL A 39 -6.94 11.22 18.53
CA VAL A 39 -5.80 11.73 19.31
C VAL A 39 -5.92 13.24 19.56
N LEU A 40 -6.45 13.99 18.59
CA LEU A 40 -6.66 15.44 18.71
C LEU A 40 -7.97 15.84 19.41
N GLY A 41 -8.81 14.87 19.81
CA GLY A 41 -10.11 15.13 20.43
C GLY A 41 -11.24 15.53 19.46
N TYR A 42 -10.99 15.47 18.16
CA TYR A 42 -11.95 15.79 17.08
C TYR A 42 -12.33 14.54 16.28
N THR A 43 -12.85 13.51 16.95
CA THR A 43 -13.12 12.19 16.36
C THR A 43 -14.00 12.27 15.10
N LEU A 44 -15.13 12.98 15.16
CA LEU A 44 -16.05 13.07 14.02
C LEU A 44 -15.39 13.79 12.83
N LEU A 45 -14.65 14.87 13.09
CA LEU A 45 -13.95 15.61 12.05
C LEU A 45 -12.86 14.75 11.40
N GLY A 46 -12.04 14.05 12.20
CA GLY A 46 -11.01 13.17 11.68
C GLY A 46 -11.57 11.97 10.90
N LEU A 47 -12.72 11.43 11.31
CA LEU A 47 -13.43 10.40 10.53
C LEU A 47 -13.86 10.95 9.16
N VAL A 48 -14.55 12.10 9.14
CA VAL A 48 -15.04 12.71 7.89
C VAL A 48 -13.88 13.05 6.95
N VAL A 49 -12.84 13.70 7.46
CA VAL A 49 -11.65 14.05 6.69
C VAL A 49 -10.90 12.79 6.23
N GLY A 50 -10.73 11.80 7.10
CA GLY A 50 -10.07 10.54 6.77
C GLY A 50 -10.78 9.77 5.65
N VAL A 51 -12.11 9.65 5.74
CA VAL A 51 -12.92 9.02 4.68
C VAL A 51 -12.86 9.82 3.38
N ALA A 52 -12.93 11.16 3.44
CA ALA A 52 -12.84 12.00 2.25
C ALA A 52 -11.48 11.85 1.55
N LEU A 53 -10.38 11.83 2.31
CA LEU A 53 -9.03 11.59 1.78
C LEU A 53 -8.89 10.20 1.19
N ALA A 54 -9.43 9.17 1.87
CA ALA A 54 -9.41 7.80 1.37
C ALA A 54 -10.18 7.65 0.05
N ALA A 55 -11.34 8.30 -0.08
CA ALA A 55 -12.14 8.31 -1.31
C ALA A 55 -11.42 9.07 -2.45
N ALA A 56 -10.82 10.22 -2.15
CA ALA A 56 -10.02 10.98 -3.12
C ALA A 56 -8.81 10.15 -3.60
N TRP A 57 -8.12 9.49 -2.68
CA TRP A 57 -7.01 8.60 -2.99
C TRP A 57 -7.44 7.42 -3.86
N GLN A 58 -8.54 6.76 -3.50
CA GLN A 58 -9.10 5.65 -4.28
C GLN A 58 -9.40 6.07 -5.72
N LYS A 59 -9.99 7.26 -5.91
CA LYS A 59 -10.27 7.81 -7.23
C LYS A 59 -8.99 8.12 -8.01
N PHE A 60 -8.01 8.76 -7.37
CA PHE A 60 -6.74 9.13 -8.01
C PHE A 60 -5.89 7.93 -8.42
N SER A 61 -5.87 6.90 -7.59
CA SER A 61 -5.07 5.68 -7.81
C SER A 61 -5.80 4.62 -8.64
N SER A 62 -7.07 4.83 -8.97
CA SER A 62 -7.82 3.91 -9.83
C SER A 62 -7.26 3.92 -11.26
N GLY A 63 -7.04 2.74 -11.84
CA GLY A 63 -6.47 2.59 -13.18
C GLY A 63 -4.96 2.75 -13.28
N GLN A 64 -4.27 3.07 -12.18
CA GLN A 64 -2.82 3.15 -12.12
C GLN A 64 -2.18 1.79 -11.87
N HIS A 65 -0.87 1.68 -12.09
CA HIS A 65 -0.10 0.44 -11.90
C HIS A 65 -0.32 -0.16 -10.50
N PRO A 66 -0.50 -1.50 -10.38
CA PRO A 66 -0.56 -2.18 -9.09
C PRO A 66 0.63 -1.80 -8.19
N GLY A 67 0.38 -1.44 -6.93
CA GLY A 67 1.46 -1.02 -6.03
C GLY A 67 1.99 0.42 -6.23
N MET A 68 1.31 1.26 -7.02
CA MET A 68 1.64 2.70 -7.15
C MET A 68 1.83 3.41 -5.81
N SER A 69 1.03 3.08 -4.78
CA SER A 69 1.18 3.64 -3.44
C SER A 69 2.56 3.38 -2.83
N THR A 70 3.11 2.18 -3.02
CA THR A 70 4.47 1.84 -2.57
C THR A 70 5.52 2.68 -3.28
N HIS A 71 5.37 2.93 -4.59
CA HIS A 71 6.27 3.80 -5.35
C HIS A 71 6.21 5.25 -4.89
N VAL A 72 5.00 5.77 -4.63
CA VAL A 72 4.82 7.13 -4.10
C VAL A 72 5.50 7.27 -2.74
N VAL A 73 5.28 6.31 -1.84
CA VAL A 73 5.94 6.30 -0.52
C VAL A 73 7.46 6.23 -0.69
N TYR A 74 7.96 5.38 -1.59
CA TYR A 74 9.39 5.28 -1.88
C TYR A 74 9.98 6.60 -2.39
N TRP A 75 9.27 7.35 -3.25
CA TRP A 75 9.77 8.64 -3.76
C TRP A 75 9.70 9.76 -2.73
N VAL A 76 8.67 9.79 -1.88
CA VAL A 76 8.48 10.85 -0.88
C VAL A 76 9.34 10.62 0.36
N MET A 77 9.41 9.39 0.84
CA MET A 77 10.10 9.03 2.09
C MET A 77 11.50 8.45 1.86
N GLY A 78 11.84 8.14 0.61
CA GLY A 78 13.02 7.36 0.26
C GLY A 78 12.84 5.85 0.48
N GLY A 79 13.84 5.08 0.05
CA GLY A 79 13.91 3.65 0.34
C GLY A 79 14.34 3.37 1.77
N ILE A 80 13.82 2.28 2.35
CA ILE A 80 14.31 1.75 3.63
C ILE A 80 15.75 1.28 3.41
N LYS A 81 16.73 1.96 4.01
CA LYS A 81 18.14 1.57 3.99
C LYS A 81 18.35 0.36 4.91
N VAL A 82 18.26 -0.83 4.34
CA VAL A 82 18.58 -2.09 5.01
C VAL A 82 20.08 -2.20 5.23
N LYS A 83 20.54 -2.05 6.48
CA LYS A 83 21.97 -2.04 6.85
C LYS A 83 22.77 -3.26 6.38
N LYS A 84 22.11 -4.40 6.17
CA LYS A 84 22.73 -5.67 5.74
C LYS A 84 22.77 -5.86 4.22
N LEU A 85 22.07 -5.04 3.44
CA LEU A 85 22.04 -5.16 1.99
C LEU A 85 22.85 -4.02 1.38
N PRO A 86 23.73 -4.30 0.41
CA PRO A 86 24.48 -3.26 -0.26
C PRO A 86 23.52 -2.27 -0.95
N PRO A 87 23.90 -0.99 -1.06
CA PRO A 87 23.17 -0.03 -1.87
C PRO A 87 22.96 -0.58 -3.30
N SER A 88 21.74 -0.44 -3.82
CA SER A 88 21.34 -1.01 -5.13
C SER A 88 22.10 -0.43 -6.32
N ASP A 89 22.79 0.69 -6.12
CA ASP A 89 23.68 1.36 -7.07
C ASP A 89 25.07 0.71 -7.17
N ILE A 90 25.45 -0.14 -6.21
CA ILE A 90 26.68 -0.93 -6.30
C ILE A 90 26.43 -2.10 -7.27
N ARG A 91 26.88 -1.93 -8.51
CA ARG A 91 26.81 -2.93 -9.59
C ARG A 91 28.03 -3.85 -9.65
N GLU A 92 28.82 -3.90 -8.59
CA GLU A 92 29.99 -4.78 -8.54
C GLU A 92 29.59 -6.13 -7.93
N LEU A 93 29.33 -7.11 -8.80
CA LEU A 93 29.44 -8.52 -8.43
C LEU A 93 30.94 -8.85 -8.30
N ASN A 94 31.56 -8.47 -7.18
CA ASN A 94 32.89 -8.98 -6.87
C ASN A 94 32.74 -10.45 -6.47
N GLY A 95 33.06 -11.32 -7.44
CA GLY A 95 33.18 -12.76 -7.26
C GLY A 95 34.38 -13.16 -6.42
#